data_AF-A0A0G1JAS9-F1
#
_entry.id   AF-A0A0G1JAS9-F1
#
_cell.length_a   1.000
_cell.length_b   1.000
_cell.length_c   1.000
_cell.angle_alpha   90.00
_cell.angle_beta   90.00
_cell.angle_gamma   90.00
#
_symmetry.space_group_name_H-M   'P 1'
#
loop_
_entity.id
_entity.type
_entity.pdbx_description
1 polymer ?
#
loop_
_entity_poly.entity_id
_entity_poly.type
_entity_poly.pdbx_seq_one_letter_code
_entity_poly.pdbx_strand_id
1 'polypeptide(L)'
;MTSKLKTLIPVLIFSLLPTLVVWLPFFLRIQNFWSIPLPQTGMETIVANYDGPLYLVVAKTFYNAAQISQNFAFSLPIQYYAAHFPLFPLLIRALAEVTHLVYPYAMLAVTVSTSTLAIYFFYKLIRQYSNESQALWLTFIFSVFPARWLIVRSVGSPEPLFVGSIIASIYYFQNKKYLKAGIWGAVAQATKSPAILLFAAYFLIIGSSAIRKSFKKLEIKAYPIFLIPLSLLGVFFIYQKTFNNFFAYFSSGDNIHLFFPPFQIFNYSAPWVGTFWLEEIIFIYLFGVLGLLQLIKQKETVLAWCVAIFFVSTIFVSHRDLMRYSLPIFPFLIVAFRDFLVKREFKLALAFILIPIYLFSLAFISQNAMAISNWSGLL
;
A
#
# COMPACT_ATOMS: atom_id res chain seq x y z
N MET A 1 -33.07 0.93 -1.21
CA MET A 1 -32.04 1.18 -0.17
C MET A 1 -31.35 -0.09 0.34
N THR A 2 -31.95 -1.28 0.18
CA THR A 2 -31.48 -2.57 0.73
C THR A 2 -30.24 -3.18 0.06
N SER A 3 -29.94 -2.89 -1.21
CA SER A 3 -28.78 -3.49 -1.90
C SER A 3 -27.41 -2.88 -1.52
N LYS A 4 -27.36 -1.58 -1.21
CA LYS A 4 -26.11 -0.92 -0.80
C LYS A 4 -25.65 -1.35 0.59
N LEU A 5 -26.58 -1.53 1.54
CA LEU A 5 -26.28 -2.02 2.88
C LEU A 5 -25.80 -3.49 2.88
N LYS A 6 -26.40 -4.34 2.03
CA LYS A 6 -25.98 -5.75 1.86
C LYS A 6 -24.53 -5.92 1.42
N THR A 7 -23.97 -4.95 0.68
CA THR A 7 -22.58 -5.01 0.20
C THR A 7 -21.58 -4.36 1.17
N LEU A 8 -22.02 -3.37 1.96
CA LEU A 8 -21.14 -2.68 2.90
C LEU A 8 -20.80 -3.53 4.13
N ILE A 9 -21.75 -4.33 4.62
CA ILE A 9 -21.55 -5.17 5.82
C ILE A 9 -20.42 -6.20 5.59
N PRO A 10 -20.42 -7.01 4.51
CA PRO A 10 -19.31 -7.93 4.25
C PRO A 10 -17.96 -7.21 4.12
N VAL A 11 -17.92 -6.05 3.45
CA VAL A 11 -16.69 -5.27 3.32
C VAL A 11 -16.16 -4.82 4.68
N LEU A 12 -17.04 -4.36 5.58
CA LEU A 12 -16.66 -4.00 6.94
C LEU A 12 -16.16 -5.21 7.73
N ILE A 13 -16.83 -6.36 7.63
CA ILE A 13 -16.42 -7.59 8.31
C ILE A 13 -15.05 -8.06 7.80
N PHE A 14 -14.88 -8.14 6.48
CA PHE A 14 -13.60 -8.51 5.87
C PHE A 14 -12.49 -7.51 6.21
N SER A 15 -12.85 -6.27 6.51
CA SER A 15 -11.87 -5.27 6.91
C SER A 15 -11.46 -5.37 8.37
N LEU A 16 -12.44 -5.41 9.26
CA LEU A 16 -12.25 -5.27 10.70
C LEU A 16 -11.87 -6.60 11.36
N LEU A 17 -12.55 -7.70 11.00
CA LEU A 17 -12.36 -8.96 11.71
C LEU A 17 -10.93 -9.49 11.60
N PRO A 18 -10.27 -9.55 10.42
CA PRO A 18 -8.88 -10.00 10.33
C PRO A 18 -7.92 -9.10 11.12
N THR A 19 -8.11 -7.77 11.07
CA THR A 19 -7.27 -6.83 11.83
C THR A 19 -7.46 -7.00 13.33
N LEU A 20 -8.70 -7.15 13.81
CA LEU A 20 -8.99 -7.38 15.24
C LEU A 20 -8.40 -8.71 15.73
N VAL A 21 -8.46 -9.75 14.90
CA VAL A 21 -7.83 -11.04 15.20
C VAL A 21 -6.31 -10.91 15.32
N VAL A 22 -5.67 -10.13 14.44
CA VAL A 22 -4.23 -9.81 14.54
C VAL A 22 -3.91 -9.01 15.81
N TRP A 23 -4.77 -8.07 16.19
CA TRP A 23 -4.55 -7.25 17.39
C TRP A 23 -4.79 -7.99 18.70
N LEU A 24 -5.68 -8.98 18.71
CA LEU A 24 -6.15 -9.64 19.92
C LEU A 24 -5.02 -10.15 20.84
N PRO A 25 -3.97 -10.85 20.35
CA PRO A 25 -2.87 -11.30 21.21
C PRO A 25 -2.07 -10.15 21.83
N PHE A 26 -1.85 -9.05 21.10
CA PHE A 26 -1.13 -7.87 21.59
C PHE A 26 -1.99 -7.09 22.59
N PHE A 27 -3.29 -6.96 22.33
CA PHE A 27 -4.23 -6.31 23.23
C PHE A 27 -4.32 -7.05 24.58
N LEU A 28 -4.40 -8.38 24.54
CA LEU A 28 -4.43 -9.23 25.73
C LEU A 28 -3.04 -9.45 26.37
N ARG A 29 -1.97 -8.93 25.75
CA ARG A 29 -0.57 -9.12 26.19
C ARG A 29 -0.23 -10.60 26.42
N ILE A 30 -0.65 -11.46 25.49
CA ILE A 30 -0.32 -12.89 25.52
C ILE A 30 1.20 -13.05 25.43
N GLN A 31 1.79 -13.94 26.23
CA GLN A 31 3.24 -14.17 26.23
C GLN A 31 3.73 -14.92 25.00
N ASN A 32 3.01 -15.96 24.61
CA ASN A 32 3.33 -16.80 23.46
C ASN A 32 2.06 -17.23 22.75
N PHE A 33 2.08 -17.28 21.42
CA PHE A 33 1.02 -17.90 20.62
C PHE A 33 1.61 -18.96 19.71
N TRP A 34 1.26 -20.23 19.91
CA TRP A 34 1.82 -21.37 19.16
C TRP A 34 3.35 -21.33 19.07
N SER A 35 4.00 -21.19 20.23
CA SER A 35 5.46 -21.09 20.38
C SER A 35 6.11 -19.83 19.78
N ILE A 36 5.34 -18.89 19.24
CA ILE A 36 5.84 -17.57 18.83
C ILE A 36 5.85 -16.66 20.06
N PRO A 37 7.01 -16.17 20.52
CA PRO A 37 7.09 -15.21 21.61
C PRO A 37 6.54 -13.86 21.14
N LEU A 38 5.67 -13.27 21.96
CA LEU A 38 5.04 -11.98 21.67
C LEU A 38 5.54 -10.90 22.66
N PRO A 39 5.82 -9.68 22.18
CA PRO A 39 6.24 -8.59 23.06
C PRO A 39 5.17 -8.23 24.10
N GLN A 40 5.61 -7.95 25.33
CA GLN A 40 4.72 -7.64 26.46
C GLN A 40 4.29 -6.16 26.55
N THR A 41 4.80 -5.32 25.64
CA THR A 41 4.38 -3.92 25.49
C THR A 41 2.97 -3.78 24.87
N GLY A 42 2.40 -4.89 24.39
CA GLY A 42 1.02 -4.96 23.90
C GLY A 42 0.80 -4.13 22.64
N MET A 43 -0.27 -3.34 22.60
CA MET A 43 -0.62 -2.49 21.43
C MET A 43 0.47 -1.49 21.04
N GLU A 44 1.40 -1.16 21.95
CA GLU A 44 2.59 -0.38 21.62
C GLU A 44 3.38 -1.03 20.48
N THR A 45 3.48 -2.36 20.44
CA THR A 45 4.16 -3.10 19.35
C THR A 45 3.51 -2.84 18.00
N ILE A 46 2.18 -2.77 17.95
CA ILE A 46 1.41 -2.48 16.74
C ILE A 46 1.71 -1.07 16.24
N VAL A 47 1.72 -0.10 17.16
CA VAL A 47 1.99 1.32 16.86
C VAL A 47 3.43 1.53 16.44
N ALA A 48 4.37 0.86 17.12
CA ALA A 48 5.81 0.98 16.92
C ALA A 48 6.29 0.27 15.65
N ASN A 49 5.42 -0.45 14.91
CA ASN A 49 5.85 -1.12 13.69
C ASN A 49 6.51 -0.14 12.71
N TYR A 50 7.58 -0.58 12.08
CA TYR A 50 8.48 0.28 11.31
C TYR A 50 7.75 1.14 10.28
N ASP A 51 8.27 2.36 10.08
CA ASP A 51 7.67 3.51 9.36
C ASP A 51 6.50 4.22 10.08
N GLY A 52 5.67 3.53 10.86
CA GLY A 52 4.52 4.13 11.54
C GLY A 52 4.86 5.35 12.42
N PRO A 53 5.77 5.21 13.40
CA PRO A 53 6.23 6.31 14.24
C PRO A 53 6.79 7.49 13.46
N LEU A 54 7.42 7.24 12.30
CA LEU A 54 7.97 8.29 11.45
C LEU A 54 6.88 9.11 10.75
N TYR A 55 5.76 8.48 10.37
CA TYR A 55 4.57 9.22 9.92
C TYR A 55 3.94 10.07 11.04
N LEU A 56 4.01 9.63 12.31
CA LEU A 56 3.54 10.44 13.45
C LEU A 56 4.37 11.72 13.62
N VAL A 57 5.69 11.64 13.44
CA VAL A 57 6.57 12.84 13.46
C VAL A 57 6.09 13.86 12.44
N VAL A 58 5.82 13.42 11.20
CA VAL A 58 5.30 14.31 10.15
C VAL A 58 3.89 14.80 10.48
N ALA A 59 3.05 13.96 11.09
CA ALA A 59 1.69 14.35 11.46
C ALA A 59 1.71 15.50 12.48
N LYS A 60 2.61 15.46 13.46
CA LYS A 60 2.72 16.47 14.52
C LYS A 60 3.47 17.72 14.11
N THR A 61 4.50 17.59 13.27
CA THR A 61 5.39 18.72 12.93
C THR A 61 5.14 19.33 11.55
N PHE A 62 4.46 18.60 10.66
CA PHE A 62 4.32 18.93 9.26
C PHE A 62 5.64 19.36 8.61
N TYR A 63 6.70 18.56 8.85
CA TYR A 63 8.07 18.76 8.37
C TYR A 63 8.81 19.98 8.96
N ASN A 64 8.33 20.57 10.06
CA ASN A 64 9.05 21.65 10.73
C ASN A 64 10.37 21.14 11.33
N ALA A 65 11.50 21.56 10.74
CA ALA A 65 12.83 21.10 11.10
C ALA A 65 13.17 21.33 12.59
N ALA A 66 12.83 22.50 13.13
CA ALA A 66 13.08 22.83 14.53
C ALA A 66 12.30 21.89 15.47
N GLN A 67 11.00 21.69 15.22
CA GLN A 67 10.18 20.80 16.02
C GLN A 67 10.61 19.34 15.92
N ILE A 68 11.08 18.88 14.76
CA ILE A 68 11.62 17.54 14.59
C ILE A 68 12.85 17.36 15.50
N SER A 69 13.82 18.28 15.41
CA SER A 69 15.08 18.20 16.15
C SER A 69 14.92 18.31 17.67
N GLN A 70 13.92 19.05 18.15
CA GLN A 70 13.71 19.31 19.57
C GLN A 70 12.86 18.24 20.26
N ASN A 71 11.87 17.67 19.55
CA ASN A 71 10.82 16.86 20.18
C ASN A 71 10.93 15.36 19.89
N PHE A 72 11.80 14.93 18.98
CA PHE A 72 11.92 13.53 18.57
C PHE A 72 13.38 13.08 18.58
N ALA A 73 13.64 11.99 19.27
CA ALA A 73 14.98 11.43 19.46
C ALA A 73 15.30 10.28 18.48
N PHE A 74 14.81 10.37 17.24
CA PHE A 74 15.19 9.41 16.20
C PHE A 74 16.56 9.78 15.63
N SER A 75 17.46 8.81 15.51
CA SER A 75 18.80 8.99 14.92
C SER A 75 18.75 9.07 13.39
N LEU A 76 17.93 9.97 12.85
CA LEU A 76 17.69 10.14 11.41
C LEU A 76 17.87 11.61 11.02
N PRO A 77 18.44 11.90 9.85
CA PRO A 77 18.53 13.27 9.37
C PRO A 77 17.13 13.84 9.11
N ILE A 78 16.96 15.15 9.30
CA ILE A 78 15.67 15.83 9.11
C ILE A 78 15.10 15.59 7.70
N GLN A 79 15.98 15.51 6.69
CA GLN A 79 15.60 15.26 5.31
C GLN A 79 14.99 13.87 5.09
N TYR A 80 15.26 12.89 5.98
CA TYR A 80 14.68 11.54 5.89
C TYR A 80 13.14 11.57 5.92
N TYR A 81 12.56 12.52 6.66
CA TYR A 81 11.11 12.66 6.72
C TYR A 81 10.48 13.09 5.38
N ALA A 82 11.25 13.59 4.42
CA ALA A 82 10.75 13.85 3.06
C ALA A 82 10.33 12.56 2.31
N ALA A 83 10.69 11.37 2.78
CA ALA A 83 10.17 10.11 2.24
C ALA A 83 8.75 9.77 2.72
N HIS A 84 8.29 10.44 3.78
CA HIS A 84 6.99 10.22 4.39
C HIS A 84 6.01 11.26 3.86
N PHE A 85 5.42 10.97 2.70
CA PHE A 85 4.56 11.88 1.96
C PHE A 85 3.34 12.36 2.78
N PRO A 86 2.81 13.57 2.51
CA PRO A 86 2.04 14.33 3.48
C PRO A 86 0.62 13.83 3.73
N LEU A 87 0.00 13.10 2.78
CA LEU A 87 -1.44 12.85 2.89
C LEU A 87 -1.80 11.95 4.08
N PHE A 88 -1.07 10.87 4.30
CA PHE A 88 -1.33 9.98 5.43
C PHE A 88 -1.11 10.71 6.78
N PRO A 89 0.02 11.40 7.04
CA PRO A 89 0.19 12.29 8.18
C PRO A 89 -0.92 13.32 8.39
N LEU A 90 -1.38 13.97 7.33
CA LEU A 90 -2.45 14.96 7.40
C LEU A 90 -3.78 14.33 7.84
N LEU A 91 -4.09 13.12 7.36
CA LEU A 91 -5.28 12.39 7.81
C LEU A 91 -5.17 11.98 9.28
N ILE A 92 -3.98 11.59 9.74
CA ILE A 92 -3.72 11.28 11.16
C ILE A 92 -3.98 12.51 12.01
N ARG A 93 -3.35 13.64 11.64
CA ARG A 93 -3.51 14.92 12.33
C ARG A 93 -4.97 15.37 12.37
N ALA A 94 -5.64 15.38 11.22
CA ALA A 94 -7.04 15.79 11.13
C ALA A 94 -7.94 14.91 11.99
N LEU A 95 -7.74 13.58 11.98
CA LEU A 95 -8.53 12.68 12.81
C LEU A 95 -8.23 12.90 14.30
N ALA A 96 -6.96 13.02 14.69
CA ALA A 96 -6.56 13.28 16.08
C ALA A 96 -7.16 14.58 16.60
N GLU A 97 -7.09 15.67 15.82
CA GLU A 97 -7.63 16.98 16.21
C GLU A 97 -9.16 16.98 16.29
N VAL A 98 -9.86 16.33 15.37
CA VAL A 98 -11.33 16.29 15.33
C VAL A 98 -11.93 15.37 16.41
N THR A 99 -11.26 14.27 16.73
CA THR A 99 -11.78 13.25 17.66
C THR A 99 -11.15 13.30 19.04
N HIS A 100 -10.13 14.15 19.22
CA HIS A 100 -9.29 14.21 20.43
C HIS A 100 -8.61 12.87 20.79
N LEU A 101 -8.45 11.97 19.80
CA LEU A 101 -7.65 10.76 19.96
C LEU A 101 -6.17 11.10 20.01
N VAL A 102 -5.42 10.38 20.84
CA VAL A 102 -3.94 10.42 20.78
C VAL A 102 -3.46 9.97 19.40
N TYR A 103 -2.39 10.61 18.92
CA TYR A 103 -1.88 10.44 17.55
C TYR A 103 -1.63 8.97 17.15
N PRO A 104 -1.08 8.10 18.02
CA PRO A 104 -0.94 6.67 17.74
C PRO A 104 -2.25 5.97 17.36
N TYR A 105 -3.32 6.23 18.09
CA TYR A 105 -4.62 5.59 17.82
C TYR A 105 -5.33 6.23 16.64
N ALA A 106 -5.16 7.54 16.43
CA ALA A 106 -5.60 8.17 15.18
C ALA A 106 -4.93 7.52 13.95
N MET A 107 -3.63 7.20 14.03
CA MET A 107 -2.92 6.49 12.95
C MET A 107 -3.45 5.09 12.68
N LEU A 108 -3.70 4.29 13.72
CA LEU A 108 -4.32 2.98 13.53
C LEU A 108 -5.74 3.10 12.96
N ALA A 109 -6.53 4.06 13.44
CA ALA A 109 -7.86 4.32 12.92
C ALA A 109 -7.83 4.72 11.43
N VAL A 110 -6.95 5.65 11.03
CA VAL A 110 -6.78 6.02 9.61
C VAL A 110 -6.37 4.80 8.77
N THR A 111 -5.46 3.95 9.26
CA THR A 111 -5.06 2.72 8.57
C THR A 111 -6.26 1.79 8.36
N VAL A 112 -7.05 1.54 9.40
CA VAL A 112 -8.24 0.66 9.33
C VAL A 112 -9.33 1.25 8.42
N SER A 113 -9.58 2.56 8.50
CA SER A 113 -10.54 3.25 7.64
C SER A 113 -10.12 3.19 6.17
N THR A 114 -8.85 3.44 5.87
CA THR A 114 -8.32 3.40 4.49
C THR A 114 -8.18 1.97 3.97
N SER A 115 -7.99 0.97 4.84
CA SER A 115 -8.07 -0.43 4.46
C SER A 115 -9.50 -0.86 4.09
N THR A 116 -10.49 -0.38 4.84
CA THR A 116 -11.91 -0.58 4.49
C THR A 116 -12.22 0.02 3.12
N LEU A 117 -11.68 1.21 2.84
CA LEU A 117 -11.78 1.86 1.54
C LEU A 117 -11.12 1.04 0.42
N ALA A 118 -9.93 0.48 0.67
CA ALA A 118 -9.24 -0.37 -0.29
C ALA A 118 -10.03 -1.64 -0.63
N ILE A 119 -10.57 -2.33 0.39
CA ILE A 119 -11.43 -3.50 0.20
C ILE A 119 -12.71 -3.11 -0.56
N TYR A 120 -13.32 -1.98 -0.22
CA TYR A 120 -14.52 -1.49 -0.89
C TYR A 120 -14.27 -1.26 -2.39
N PHE A 121 -13.20 -0.55 -2.75
CA PHE A 121 -12.88 -0.32 -4.15
C PHE A 121 -12.44 -1.59 -4.87
N PHE A 122 -11.78 -2.51 -4.17
CA PHE A 122 -11.48 -3.82 -4.73
C PHE A 122 -12.77 -4.61 -5.04
N TYR A 123 -13.73 -4.64 -4.11
CA TYR A 123 -15.03 -5.25 -4.34
C TYR A 123 -15.71 -4.64 -5.58
N LYS A 124 -15.70 -3.31 -5.70
CA LYS A 124 -16.25 -2.63 -6.89
C LYS A 124 -15.56 -3.00 -8.19
N LEU A 125 -14.24 -3.13 -8.17
CA LEU A 125 -13.45 -3.56 -9.33
C LEU A 125 -13.81 -5.00 -9.71
N ILE A 126 -13.71 -5.94 -8.76
CA ILE A 126 -13.90 -7.36 -9.05
C ILE A 126 -15.35 -7.70 -9.45
N ARG A 127 -16.34 -6.90 -9.03
CA ARG A 127 -17.74 -7.01 -9.51
C ARG A 127 -17.92 -6.77 -11.00
N GLN A 128 -16.94 -6.14 -11.68
CA GLN A 128 -16.94 -6.02 -13.14
C GLN A 128 -16.58 -7.34 -13.84
N TYR A 129 -16.00 -8.29 -13.10
CA TYR A 129 -15.42 -9.53 -13.64
C TYR A 129 -16.08 -10.80 -13.12
N SER A 130 -16.91 -10.71 -12.09
CA SER A 130 -17.46 -11.88 -11.38
C SER A 130 -18.85 -11.59 -10.82
N ASN A 131 -19.64 -12.64 -10.61
CA ASN A 131 -20.93 -12.52 -9.93
C ASN A 131 -20.75 -12.13 -8.43
N GLU A 132 -21.85 -11.83 -7.74
CA GLU A 132 -21.77 -11.26 -6.39
C GLU A 132 -21.09 -12.18 -5.37
N SER A 133 -21.44 -13.47 -5.39
CA SER A 133 -20.85 -14.47 -4.49
C SER A 133 -19.34 -14.64 -4.73
N GLN A 134 -18.95 -14.77 -6.00
CA GLN A 134 -17.53 -14.86 -6.38
C GLN A 134 -16.78 -13.57 -6.02
N ALA A 135 -17.36 -12.41 -6.26
CA ALA A 135 -16.74 -11.13 -5.93
C ALA A 135 -16.53 -10.97 -4.41
N LEU A 136 -17.50 -11.37 -3.59
CA LEU A 136 -17.35 -11.38 -2.13
C LEU A 136 -16.22 -12.33 -1.72
N TRP A 137 -16.16 -13.53 -2.29
CA TRP A 137 -15.09 -14.48 -2.04
C TRP A 137 -13.71 -13.91 -2.40
N LEU A 138 -13.54 -13.37 -3.60
CA LEU A 138 -12.27 -12.77 -4.04
C LEU A 138 -11.90 -11.55 -3.19
N THR A 139 -12.90 -10.79 -2.71
CA THR A 139 -12.70 -9.67 -1.79
C THR A 139 -12.21 -10.13 -0.43
N PHE A 140 -12.71 -11.26 0.07
CA PHE A 140 -12.18 -11.91 1.27
C PHE A 140 -10.73 -12.37 1.06
N ILE A 141 -10.38 -12.94 -0.10
CA ILE A 141 -8.98 -13.26 -0.41
C ILE A 141 -8.12 -11.99 -0.31
N PHE A 142 -8.54 -10.92 -0.98
CA PHE A 142 -7.83 -9.66 -0.94
C PHE A 142 -7.72 -9.08 0.47
N SER A 143 -8.65 -9.36 1.39
CA SER A 143 -8.56 -8.78 2.74
C SER A 143 -7.50 -9.43 3.62
N VAL A 144 -7.09 -10.68 3.32
CA VAL A 144 -6.20 -11.50 4.17
C VAL A 144 -4.91 -11.96 3.49
N PHE A 145 -4.84 -11.97 2.16
CA PHE A 145 -3.72 -12.48 1.38
C PHE A 145 -3.16 -11.38 0.46
N PRO A 146 -1.83 -11.25 0.27
CA PRO A 146 -0.76 -12.00 0.95
C PRO A 146 -0.62 -11.60 2.42
N ALA A 147 0.14 -12.38 3.20
CA ALA A 147 0.36 -12.07 4.62
C ALA A 147 0.94 -10.65 4.84
N ARG A 148 1.80 -10.17 3.93
CA ARG A 148 2.31 -8.80 3.98
C ARG A 148 1.20 -7.75 3.88
N TRP A 149 0.16 -8.00 3.09
CA TRP A 149 -1.01 -7.11 3.03
C TRP A 149 -1.78 -7.09 4.34
N LEU A 150 -2.00 -8.26 4.97
CA LEU A 150 -2.63 -8.36 6.29
C LEU A 150 -1.84 -7.62 7.38
N ILE A 151 -0.51 -7.63 7.30
CA ILE A 151 0.36 -6.90 8.23
C ILE A 151 0.18 -5.39 8.06
N VAL A 152 0.38 -4.84 6.85
CA VAL A 152 0.41 -3.38 6.63
C VAL A 152 -0.94 -2.71 6.87
N ARG A 153 -2.06 -3.44 6.73
CA ARG A 153 -3.39 -2.95 7.12
C ARG A 153 -3.69 -3.02 8.62
N SER A 154 -2.81 -3.66 9.40
CA SER A 154 -2.97 -3.91 10.83
C SER A 154 -1.97 -3.13 11.68
N VAL A 155 -1.09 -2.33 11.08
CA VAL A 155 -0.12 -1.47 11.78
C VAL A 155 -0.22 -0.06 11.23
N GLY A 156 0.43 0.93 11.85
CA GLY A 156 0.44 2.29 11.34
C GLY A 156 1.13 2.39 9.98
N SER A 157 0.40 2.33 8.88
CA SER A 157 1.01 2.36 7.55
C SER A 157 0.13 3.03 6.47
N PRO A 158 0.72 3.76 5.52
CA PRO A 158 0.01 4.39 4.41
C PRO A 158 -0.38 3.43 3.29
N GLU A 159 0.11 2.19 3.30
CA GLU A 159 -0.08 1.18 2.25
C GLU A 159 -1.56 0.97 1.89
N PRO A 160 -2.51 0.88 2.85
CA PRO A 160 -3.90 0.70 2.50
C PRO A 160 -4.51 1.89 1.76
N LEU A 161 -4.17 3.12 2.16
CA LEU A 161 -4.59 4.32 1.44
C LEU A 161 -4.00 4.36 0.03
N PHE A 162 -2.72 4.03 -0.09
CA PHE A 162 -2.02 4.01 -1.37
C PHE A 162 -2.62 2.98 -2.34
N VAL A 163 -2.75 1.72 -1.93
CA VAL A 163 -3.31 0.63 -2.75
C VAL A 163 -4.78 0.89 -3.06
N GLY A 164 -5.58 1.28 -2.06
CA GLY A 164 -6.99 1.60 -2.26
C GLY A 164 -7.22 2.73 -3.26
N SER A 165 -6.37 3.76 -3.24
CA SER A 165 -6.42 4.88 -4.18
C SER A 165 -6.01 4.49 -5.60
N ILE A 166 -5.03 3.60 -5.76
CA ILE A 166 -4.67 3.02 -7.07
C ILE A 166 -5.84 2.23 -7.64
N ILE A 167 -6.45 1.34 -6.85
CA ILE A 167 -7.63 0.55 -7.27
C ILE A 167 -8.78 1.48 -7.66
N ALA A 168 -9.07 2.49 -6.83
CA ALA A 168 -10.12 3.47 -7.10
C ALA A 168 -9.87 4.24 -8.40
N SER A 169 -8.63 4.70 -8.60
CA SER A 169 -8.23 5.41 -9.80
C SER A 169 -8.43 4.54 -11.05
N ILE A 170 -7.94 3.30 -11.04
CA ILE A 170 -8.04 2.36 -12.16
C ILE A 170 -9.50 2.01 -12.44
N TYR A 171 -10.30 1.73 -11.40
CA TYR A 171 -11.73 1.50 -11.53
C TYR A 171 -12.40 2.68 -12.26
N TYR A 172 -12.18 3.92 -11.82
CA TYR A 172 -12.78 5.08 -12.48
C TYR A 172 -12.25 5.31 -13.90
N PHE A 173 -10.97 5.02 -14.14
CA PHE A 173 -10.35 5.13 -15.45
C PHE A 173 -10.98 4.15 -16.46
N GLN A 174 -11.13 2.87 -16.09
CA GLN A 174 -11.82 1.85 -16.91
C GLN A 174 -13.27 2.25 -17.23
N ASN A 175 -13.92 2.95 -16.30
CA ASN A 175 -15.28 3.48 -16.47
C ASN A 175 -15.32 4.86 -17.17
N LYS A 176 -14.21 5.34 -17.76
CA LYS A 176 -14.07 6.64 -18.44
C LYS A 176 -14.42 7.87 -17.59
N LYS A 177 -14.39 7.74 -16.26
CA LYS A 177 -14.61 8.81 -15.30
C LYS A 177 -13.27 9.46 -14.95
N TYR A 178 -12.62 10.06 -15.94
CA TYR A 178 -11.22 10.51 -15.85
C TYR A 178 -10.96 11.52 -14.73
N LEU A 179 -11.89 12.43 -14.43
CA LEU A 179 -11.75 13.35 -13.29
C LEU A 179 -11.63 12.60 -11.97
N LYS A 180 -12.50 11.60 -11.73
CA LYS A 180 -12.41 10.77 -10.52
C LYS A 180 -11.15 9.92 -10.51
N ALA A 181 -10.74 9.41 -11.67
CA ALA A 181 -9.48 8.67 -11.81
C ALA A 181 -8.27 9.55 -11.44
N GLY A 182 -8.24 10.79 -11.96
CA GLY A 182 -7.21 11.79 -11.66
C GLY A 182 -7.17 12.18 -10.18
N ILE A 183 -8.33 12.43 -9.57
CA ILE A 183 -8.44 12.73 -8.12
C ILE A 183 -7.88 11.58 -7.29
N TRP A 184 -8.32 10.33 -7.52
CA TRP A 184 -7.80 9.19 -6.78
C TRP A 184 -6.32 8.89 -7.07
N GLY A 185 -5.86 9.18 -8.28
CA GLY A 185 -4.43 9.11 -8.62
C GLY A 185 -3.61 10.17 -7.88
N ALA A 186 -4.12 11.39 -7.75
CA ALA A 186 -3.51 12.45 -6.95
C ALA A 186 -3.46 12.08 -5.45
N VAL A 187 -4.54 11.49 -4.92
CA VAL A 187 -4.57 10.93 -3.56
C VAL A 187 -3.47 9.87 -3.39
N ALA A 188 -3.35 8.92 -4.33
CA ALA A 188 -2.26 7.94 -4.29
C ALA A 188 -0.87 8.61 -4.32
N GLN A 189 -0.70 9.62 -5.16
CA GLN A 189 0.57 10.35 -5.30
C GLN A 189 0.95 11.15 -4.08
N ALA A 190 0.01 11.82 -3.42
CA ALA A 190 0.24 12.51 -2.17
C ALA A 190 0.43 11.54 -0.97
N THR A 191 0.16 10.24 -1.16
CA THR A 191 0.35 9.20 -0.14
C THR A 191 1.72 8.55 -0.23
N LYS A 192 2.18 8.17 -1.43
CA LYS A 192 3.52 7.59 -1.65
C LYS A 192 4.08 7.94 -3.03
N SER A 193 5.40 8.09 -3.11
CA SER A 193 6.10 8.43 -4.37
C SER A 193 5.86 7.46 -5.54
N PRO A 194 5.72 6.12 -5.37
CA PRO A 194 5.58 5.20 -6.50
C PRO A 194 4.27 5.37 -7.28
N ALA A 195 3.30 6.17 -6.80
CA ALA A 195 2.07 6.43 -7.54
C ALA A 195 2.29 7.07 -8.91
N ILE A 196 3.45 7.71 -9.15
CA ILE A 196 3.77 8.32 -10.44
C ILE A 196 3.81 7.28 -11.57
N LEU A 197 4.09 6.02 -11.22
CA LEU A 197 4.02 4.87 -12.13
C LEU A 197 2.60 4.66 -12.69
N LEU A 198 1.56 5.04 -11.94
CA LEU A 198 0.18 5.00 -12.42
C LEU A 198 -0.05 6.01 -13.55
N PHE A 199 0.52 7.21 -13.44
CA PHE A 199 0.48 8.20 -14.52
C PHE A 199 1.20 7.68 -15.77
N ALA A 200 2.38 7.09 -15.61
CA ALA A 200 3.10 6.46 -16.72
C ALA A 200 2.26 5.38 -17.41
N ALA A 201 1.58 4.52 -16.64
CA ALA A 201 0.68 3.51 -17.19
C ALA A 201 -0.49 4.15 -17.98
N TYR A 202 -1.20 5.13 -17.43
CA TYR A 202 -2.28 5.82 -18.16
C TYR A 202 -1.78 6.54 -19.41
N PHE A 203 -0.64 7.20 -19.32
CA PHE A 203 -0.04 7.89 -20.45
C PHE A 203 0.28 6.92 -21.60
N LEU A 204 0.86 5.75 -21.30
CA LEU A 204 1.14 4.71 -22.29
C LEU A 204 -0.14 4.07 -22.86
N ILE A 205 -1.18 3.87 -22.04
CA ILE A 205 -2.49 3.40 -22.52
C ILE A 205 -3.07 4.38 -23.55
N ILE A 206 -3.08 5.67 -23.24
CA ILE A 206 -3.62 6.70 -24.13
C ILE A 206 -2.76 6.82 -25.39
N GLY A 207 -1.42 6.86 -25.23
CA GLY A 207 -0.48 6.95 -26.35
C GLY A 207 -0.56 5.76 -27.31
N SER A 208 -0.58 4.53 -26.79
CA SER A 208 -0.70 3.31 -27.61
C SER A 208 -2.04 3.25 -28.37
N SER A 209 -3.11 3.80 -27.79
CA SER A 209 -4.40 3.92 -28.48
C SER A 209 -4.38 4.93 -29.63
N ALA A 210 -3.65 6.03 -29.48
CA ALA A 210 -3.50 7.07 -30.49
C ALA A 210 -2.68 6.58 -31.70
N ILE A 211 -1.63 5.79 -31.46
CA ILE A 211 -0.82 5.17 -32.50
C ILE A 211 -1.66 4.19 -33.33
N ARG A 212 -2.50 3.36 -32.67
CA ARG A 212 -3.36 2.38 -33.36
C ARG A 212 -4.55 2.98 -34.12
N LYS A 213 -5.05 4.16 -33.74
CA LYS A 213 -6.30 4.74 -34.27
C LYS A 213 -6.12 6.03 -35.08
N SER A 214 -4.87 6.40 -35.39
CA SER A 214 -4.49 7.71 -35.94
C SER A 214 -4.67 8.84 -34.90
N PHE A 215 -3.71 9.78 -34.84
CA PHE A 215 -3.63 10.86 -33.84
C PHE A 215 -4.89 11.74 -33.72
N LYS A 216 -5.79 11.70 -34.71
CA LYS A 216 -7.07 12.45 -34.73
C LYS A 216 -8.09 11.99 -33.67
N LYS A 217 -7.88 10.86 -32.97
CA LYS A 217 -8.76 10.36 -31.90
C LYS A 217 -8.05 10.23 -30.55
N LEU A 218 -7.18 11.18 -30.21
CA LEU A 218 -6.66 11.27 -28.84
C LEU A 218 -7.84 11.42 -27.86
N GLU A 219 -7.85 10.67 -26.76
CA GLU A 219 -8.86 10.83 -25.71
C GLU A 219 -8.59 12.12 -24.92
N ILE A 220 -8.83 13.29 -25.53
CA ILE A 220 -8.61 14.62 -24.92
C ILE A 220 -9.29 14.72 -23.55
N LYS A 221 -10.40 14.01 -23.34
CA LYS A 221 -11.15 13.95 -22.08
C LYS A 221 -10.38 13.32 -20.92
N ALA A 222 -9.25 12.66 -21.17
CA ALA A 222 -8.41 12.05 -20.15
C ALA A 222 -7.42 13.02 -19.48
N TYR A 223 -7.40 14.31 -19.85
CA TYR A 223 -6.54 15.34 -19.24
C TYR A 223 -6.54 15.37 -17.69
N PRO A 224 -7.61 15.00 -16.95
CA PRO A 224 -7.55 15.02 -15.49
C PRO A 224 -6.53 14.05 -14.89
N ILE A 225 -5.96 13.10 -15.64
CA ILE A 225 -4.86 12.26 -15.13
C ILE A 225 -3.61 13.08 -14.78
N PHE A 226 -3.46 14.29 -15.32
CA PHE A 226 -2.37 15.21 -14.96
C PHE A 226 -2.47 15.72 -13.51
N LEU A 227 -3.60 15.50 -12.82
CA LEU A 227 -3.68 15.72 -11.38
C LEU A 227 -2.66 14.87 -10.59
N ILE A 228 -2.22 13.73 -11.13
CA ILE A 228 -1.19 12.87 -10.52
C ILE A 228 0.15 13.62 -10.44
N PRO A 229 0.81 14.00 -11.55
CA PRO A 229 2.07 14.76 -11.47
C PRO A 229 1.90 16.14 -10.80
N LEU A 230 0.76 16.81 -10.96
CA LEU A 230 0.49 18.06 -10.24
C LEU A 230 0.48 17.88 -8.72
N SER A 231 -0.05 16.75 -8.22
CA SER A 231 0.00 16.40 -6.81
C SER A 231 1.44 16.19 -6.33
N LEU A 232 2.29 15.52 -7.12
CA LEU A 232 3.71 15.37 -6.81
C LEU A 232 4.44 16.72 -6.74
N LEU A 233 4.18 17.62 -7.69
CA LEU A 233 4.71 18.98 -7.67
C LEU A 233 4.24 19.76 -6.43
N GLY A 234 2.99 19.56 -5.99
CA GLY A 234 2.49 20.10 -4.74
C GLY A 234 3.26 19.61 -3.51
N VAL A 235 3.61 18.32 -3.46
CA VAL A 235 4.45 17.75 -2.40
C VAL A 235 5.86 18.38 -2.41
N PHE A 236 6.49 18.50 -3.57
CA PHE A 236 7.80 19.15 -3.69
C PHE A 236 7.77 20.64 -3.35
N PHE A 237 6.67 21.33 -3.65
CA PHE A 237 6.48 22.70 -3.21
C PHE A 237 6.40 22.82 -1.68
N ILE A 238 5.73 21.87 -1.00
CA ILE A 238 5.76 21.79 0.48
C ILE A 238 7.21 21.67 0.96
N TYR A 239 8.00 20.78 0.36
CA TYR A 239 9.42 20.61 0.72
C TYR A 239 10.27 21.86 0.48
N GLN A 240 9.99 22.61 -0.58
CA GLN A 240 10.64 23.91 -0.79
C GLN A 240 10.32 24.89 0.35
N LYS A 241 9.12 24.84 0.93
CA LYS A 241 8.74 25.71 2.05
C LYS A 241 9.26 25.24 3.40
N THR A 242 9.33 23.93 3.63
CA THR A 242 9.70 23.37 4.95
C THR A 242 11.19 23.07 5.07
N PHE A 243 11.82 22.54 4.02
CA PHE A 243 13.23 22.15 4.01
C PHE A 243 14.12 23.13 3.22
N ASN A 244 13.53 24.15 2.57
CA ASN A 244 14.22 24.99 1.59
C ASN A 244 14.87 24.19 0.45
N ASN A 245 14.28 23.03 0.10
CA ASN A 245 14.76 22.15 -0.94
C ASN A 245 13.58 21.47 -1.65
N PHE A 246 13.30 21.89 -2.88
CA PHE A 246 12.25 21.32 -3.74
C PHE A 246 12.42 19.80 -3.97
N PHE A 247 13.67 19.33 -4.07
CA PHE A 247 14.02 17.94 -4.33
C PHE A 247 14.38 17.16 -3.06
N ALA A 248 13.94 17.60 -1.87
CA ALA A 248 14.28 16.99 -0.58
C ALA A 248 14.06 15.46 -0.54
N TYR A 249 13.04 14.95 -1.24
CA TYR A 249 12.79 13.51 -1.37
C TYR A 249 14.02 12.75 -1.90
N PHE A 250 14.70 13.26 -2.93
CA PHE A 250 15.88 12.62 -3.52
C PHE A 250 17.13 12.76 -2.64
N SER A 251 17.11 13.68 -1.69
CA SER A 251 18.16 13.88 -0.69
C SER A 251 17.85 13.22 0.66
N SER A 252 16.73 12.50 0.78
CA SER A 252 16.27 11.88 2.03
C SER A 252 17.11 10.67 2.45
N GLY A 253 18.17 10.34 1.70
CA GLY A 253 19.04 9.21 1.95
C GLY A 253 18.40 7.91 1.50
N ASP A 254 18.24 6.98 2.42
CA ASP A 254 17.89 5.59 2.16
C ASP A 254 16.39 5.35 1.86
N ASN A 255 15.86 6.01 0.84
CA ASN A 255 14.45 5.89 0.45
C ASN A 255 14.23 5.53 -1.01
N ILE A 256 15.33 5.40 -1.77
CA ILE A 256 15.33 4.99 -3.18
C ILE A 256 16.17 3.73 -3.29
N HIS A 257 15.50 2.59 -3.35
CA HIS A 257 16.15 1.28 -3.49
C HIS A 257 16.13 0.79 -4.94
N LEU A 258 16.15 1.70 -5.92
CA LEU A 258 16.18 1.37 -7.34
C LEU A 258 17.63 1.30 -7.82
N PHE A 259 18.03 0.15 -8.34
CA PHE A 259 19.40 -0.12 -8.78
C PHE A 259 19.41 -0.63 -10.22
N PHE A 260 20.49 -0.30 -10.93
CA PHE A 260 20.79 -0.83 -12.26
C PHE A 260 22.12 -1.60 -12.19
N PRO A 261 22.28 -2.77 -12.85
CA PRO A 261 21.31 -3.46 -13.71
C PRO A 261 20.09 -4.03 -12.94
N PRO A 262 19.03 -4.53 -13.61
CA PRO A 262 17.92 -5.19 -12.93
C PRO A 262 18.38 -6.42 -12.11
N PHE A 263 17.53 -6.88 -11.18
CA PHE A 263 17.74 -8.08 -10.34
C PHE A 263 18.89 -7.98 -9.33
N GLN A 264 19.33 -6.77 -8.97
CA GLN A 264 20.36 -6.57 -7.93
C GLN A 264 19.94 -7.08 -6.55
N ILE A 265 18.66 -7.36 -6.31
CA ILE A 265 18.20 -8.01 -5.08
C ILE A 265 18.89 -9.36 -4.80
N PHE A 266 19.40 -10.06 -5.82
CA PHE A 266 20.15 -11.32 -5.62
C PHE A 266 21.63 -11.10 -5.31
N ASN A 267 22.10 -9.86 -5.31
CA ASN A 267 23.41 -9.53 -4.78
C ASN A 267 23.29 -9.47 -3.24
N TYR A 268 23.72 -10.52 -2.55
CA TYR A 268 23.67 -10.59 -1.08
C TYR A 268 24.49 -9.48 -0.40
N SER A 269 25.46 -8.88 -1.12
CA SER A 269 26.27 -7.75 -0.64
C SER A 269 25.59 -6.40 -0.87
N ALA A 270 24.46 -6.36 -1.57
CA ALA A 270 23.73 -5.13 -1.77
C ALA A 270 23.10 -4.63 -0.46
N PRO A 271 23.03 -3.31 -0.26
CA PRO A 271 22.29 -2.72 0.86
C PRO A 271 20.86 -3.28 0.90
N TRP A 272 20.33 -3.52 2.11
CA TRP A 272 18.93 -3.98 2.36
C TRP A 272 18.57 -5.39 1.91
N VAL A 273 19.51 -6.13 1.32
CA VAL A 273 19.36 -7.55 1.01
C VAL A 273 19.86 -8.38 2.20
N GLY A 274 21.16 -8.37 2.44
CA GLY A 274 21.81 -8.95 3.63
C GLY A 274 21.61 -10.46 3.84
N THR A 275 21.13 -11.19 2.84
CA THR A 275 20.89 -12.64 2.90
C THR A 275 20.90 -13.26 1.50
N PHE A 276 21.15 -14.57 1.43
CA PHE A 276 20.99 -15.39 0.21
C PHE A 276 19.65 -16.14 0.18
N TRP A 277 18.93 -16.19 1.31
CA TRP A 277 17.59 -16.78 1.42
C TRP A 277 16.54 -15.81 0.85
N LEU A 278 16.32 -15.90 -0.47
CA LEU A 278 15.47 -15.00 -1.26
C LEU A 278 14.54 -15.77 -2.22
N GLU A 279 14.21 -17.02 -1.89
CA GLU A 279 13.37 -17.86 -2.74
C GLU A 279 11.96 -17.24 -2.93
N GLU A 280 11.45 -16.54 -1.91
CA GLU A 280 10.21 -15.79 -1.98
C GLU A 280 10.20 -14.74 -3.09
N ILE A 281 11.36 -14.16 -3.42
CA ILE A 281 11.52 -13.16 -4.48
C ILE A 281 11.28 -13.79 -5.84
N ILE A 282 11.77 -15.02 -6.04
CA ILE A 282 11.55 -15.78 -7.28
C ILE A 282 10.05 -16.02 -7.47
N PHE A 283 9.32 -16.38 -6.41
CA PHE A 283 7.88 -16.57 -6.48
C PHE A 283 7.14 -15.26 -6.76
N ILE A 284 7.54 -14.14 -6.16
CA ILE A 284 6.95 -12.82 -6.46
C ILE A 284 7.12 -12.48 -7.95
N TYR A 285 8.31 -12.68 -8.51
CA TYR A 285 8.56 -12.45 -9.93
C TYR A 285 7.76 -13.40 -10.82
N LEU A 286 7.71 -14.69 -10.48
CA LEU A 286 6.93 -15.68 -11.21
C LEU A 286 5.44 -15.30 -11.26
N PHE A 287 4.83 -15.00 -10.12
CA PHE A 287 3.42 -14.62 -10.07
C PHE A 287 3.14 -13.26 -10.73
N GLY A 288 4.09 -12.33 -10.67
CA GLY A 288 4.00 -11.05 -11.40
C GLY A 288 3.98 -11.26 -12.91
N VAL A 289 4.91 -12.07 -13.46
CA VAL A 289 4.94 -12.40 -14.89
C VAL A 289 3.70 -13.18 -15.31
N LEU A 290 3.35 -14.25 -14.58
CA LEU A 290 2.19 -15.08 -14.93
C LEU A 290 0.90 -14.26 -14.89
N GLY A 291 0.72 -13.40 -13.88
CA GLY A 291 -0.45 -12.53 -13.78
C GLY A 291 -0.51 -11.51 -14.90
N LEU A 292 0.62 -10.90 -15.28
CA LEU A 292 0.69 -10.00 -16.43
C LEU A 292 0.29 -10.71 -17.73
N LEU A 293 0.90 -11.88 -18.01
CA LEU A 293 0.59 -12.67 -19.20
C LEU A 293 -0.88 -13.08 -19.24
N GLN A 294 -1.44 -13.45 -18.09
CA GLN A 294 -2.84 -13.83 -17.97
C GLN A 294 -3.79 -12.64 -18.21
N LEU A 295 -3.46 -11.44 -17.72
CA LEU A 295 -4.24 -10.22 -18.02
C LEU A 295 -4.18 -9.87 -19.51
N ILE A 296 -3.01 -10.02 -20.15
CA ILE A 296 -2.84 -9.84 -21.59
C ILE A 296 -3.71 -10.84 -22.36
N LYS A 297 -3.67 -12.13 -21.98
CA LYS A 297 -4.49 -13.19 -22.58
C LYS A 297 -5.99 -12.89 -22.46
N GLN A 298 -6.41 -12.32 -21.34
CA GLN A 298 -7.80 -11.90 -21.09
C GLN A 298 -8.17 -10.57 -21.76
N LYS A 299 -7.22 -9.89 -22.41
CA LYS A 299 -7.38 -8.58 -23.05
C LYS A 299 -7.72 -7.45 -22.07
N GLU A 300 -7.39 -7.63 -20.79
CA GLU A 300 -7.56 -6.62 -19.72
C GLU A 300 -6.48 -5.53 -19.82
N THR A 301 -6.57 -4.72 -20.87
CA THR A 301 -5.49 -3.82 -21.32
C THR A 301 -5.07 -2.81 -20.24
N VAL A 302 -6.03 -2.21 -19.54
CA VAL A 302 -5.73 -1.22 -18.48
C VAL A 302 -4.98 -1.87 -17.32
N LEU A 303 -5.47 -3.03 -16.85
CA LEU A 303 -4.84 -3.76 -15.75
C LEU A 303 -3.46 -4.29 -16.16
N ALA A 304 -3.33 -4.80 -17.38
CA ALA A 304 -2.06 -5.30 -17.90
C ALA A 304 -0.98 -4.20 -17.95
N TRP A 305 -1.30 -3.00 -18.44
CA TRP A 305 -0.35 -1.88 -18.42
C TRP A 305 0.02 -1.43 -17.01
N CYS A 306 -0.97 -1.35 -16.11
CA CYS A 306 -0.70 -0.99 -14.71
C CYS A 306 0.20 -2.04 -14.04
N VAL A 307 -0.13 -3.32 -14.18
CA VAL A 307 0.70 -4.42 -13.64
C VAL A 307 2.08 -4.39 -14.27
N ALA A 308 2.21 -4.23 -15.58
CA ALA A 308 3.51 -4.21 -16.25
C ALA A 308 4.42 -3.09 -15.71
N ILE A 309 3.93 -1.86 -15.61
CA ILE A 309 4.77 -0.73 -15.19
C ILE A 309 5.18 -0.84 -13.72
N PHE A 310 4.25 -1.21 -12.83
CA PHE A 310 4.59 -1.42 -11.42
C PHE A 310 5.45 -2.68 -11.20
N PHE A 311 5.25 -3.74 -11.98
CA PHE A 311 6.05 -4.95 -11.87
C PHE A 311 7.47 -4.74 -12.41
N VAL A 312 7.63 -4.06 -13.54
CA VAL A 312 8.95 -3.77 -14.09
C VAL A 312 9.75 -2.91 -13.11
N SER A 313 9.14 -1.96 -12.40
CA SER A 313 9.87 -1.18 -11.39
C SER A 313 10.36 -2.03 -10.22
N THR A 314 9.62 -3.06 -9.79
CA THR A 314 10.05 -3.94 -8.69
C THR A 314 11.25 -4.84 -9.06
N ILE A 315 11.50 -5.06 -10.36
CA ILE A 315 12.71 -5.77 -10.82
C ILE A 315 13.99 -4.95 -10.53
N PHE A 316 13.88 -3.63 -10.47
CA PHE A 316 15.00 -2.75 -10.11
C PHE A 316 15.10 -2.51 -8.60
N VAL A 317 14.16 -3.01 -7.80
CA VAL A 317 14.19 -2.82 -6.34
C VAL A 317 15.13 -3.83 -5.71
N SER A 318 16.15 -3.35 -4.99
CA SER A 318 17.04 -4.19 -4.16
C SER A 318 16.72 -3.97 -2.68
N HIS A 319 15.65 -4.61 -2.22
CA HIS A 319 15.20 -4.55 -0.83
C HIS A 319 14.49 -5.85 -0.45
N ARG A 320 14.84 -6.45 0.69
CA ARG A 320 14.32 -7.76 1.12
C ARG A 320 12.79 -7.83 1.18
N ASP A 321 12.13 -6.76 1.65
CA ASP A 321 10.66 -6.66 1.69
C ASP A 321 10.02 -6.33 0.31
N LEU A 322 10.38 -7.08 -0.73
CA LEU A 322 9.90 -6.83 -2.10
C LEU A 322 8.37 -7.00 -2.24
N MET A 323 7.78 -7.87 -1.40
CA MET A 323 6.33 -8.10 -1.39
C MET A 323 5.58 -6.80 -1.08
N ARG A 324 6.11 -5.95 -0.18
CA ARG A 324 5.53 -4.62 0.12
C ARG A 324 5.51 -3.71 -1.11
N TYR A 325 6.60 -3.66 -1.88
CA TYR A 325 6.68 -2.86 -3.13
C TYR A 325 5.75 -3.41 -4.22
N SER A 326 5.40 -4.69 -4.15
CA SER A 326 4.52 -5.37 -5.11
C SER A 326 3.05 -5.36 -4.71
N LEU A 327 2.68 -4.81 -3.54
CA LEU A 327 1.27 -4.69 -3.13
C LEU A 327 0.37 -3.95 -4.14
N PRO A 328 0.83 -2.90 -4.85
CA PRO A 328 0.04 -2.22 -5.88
C PRO A 328 -0.47 -3.12 -7.00
N ILE A 329 0.28 -4.16 -7.38
CA ILE A 329 -0.12 -5.06 -8.48
C ILE A 329 -1.02 -6.20 -8.00
N PHE A 330 -0.95 -6.54 -6.71
CA PHE A 330 -1.60 -7.72 -6.15
C PHE A 330 -3.12 -7.80 -6.37
N PRO A 331 -3.92 -6.72 -6.20
CA PRO A 331 -5.35 -6.75 -6.51
C PRO A 331 -5.63 -7.20 -7.95
N PHE A 332 -4.78 -6.81 -8.89
CA PHE A 332 -4.95 -7.13 -10.31
C PHE A 332 -4.48 -8.55 -10.64
N LEU A 333 -3.55 -9.12 -9.86
CA LEU A 333 -3.24 -10.55 -9.92
C LEU A 333 -4.44 -11.39 -9.48
N ILE A 334 -5.22 -10.96 -8.48
CA ILE A 334 -6.49 -11.62 -8.13
C ILE A 334 -7.46 -11.58 -9.31
N VAL A 335 -7.59 -10.45 -10.00
CA VAL A 335 -8.42 -10.36 -11.22
C VAL A 335 -7.94 -11.34 -12.29
N ALA A 336 -6.62 -11.41 -12.51
CA ALA A 336 -6.00 -12.29 -13.50
C ALA A 336 -6.32 -13.77 -13.24
N PHE A 337 -6.23 -14.20 -11.99
CA PHE A 337 -6.43 -15.60 -11.59
C PHE A 337 -7.82 -15.90 -11.05
N ARG A 338 -8.80 -15.00 -11.21
CA ARG A 338 -10.15 -15.11 -10.61
C ARG A 338 -10.80 -16.48 -10.81
N ASP A 339 -10.71 -17.05 -12.01
CA ASP A 339 -11.37 -18.32 -12.35
C ASP A 339 -10.73 -19.52 -11.63
N PHE A 340 -9.44 -19.42 -11.30
CA PHE A 340 -8.74 -20.40 -10.49
C PHE A 340 -9.04 -20.21 -8.99
N LEU A 341 -9.04 -18.96 -8.53
CA LEU A 341 -9.23 -18.62 -7.11
C LEU A 341 -10.64 -18.93 -6.58
N VAL A 342 -11.64 -19.07 -7.45
CA VAL A 342 -13.01 -19.46 -7.05
C VAL A 342 -13.22 -20.97 -6.97
N LYS A 343 -12.25 -21.79 -7.42
CA LYS A 343 -12.35 -23.25 -7.42
C LYS A 343 -12.32 -23.82 -6.00
N ARG A 344 -12.95 -24.98 -5.79
CA ARG A 344 -13.06 -25.62 -4.47
C ARG A 344 -11.69 -26.00 -3.91
N GLU A 345 -10.79 -26.46 -4.76
CA GLU A 345 -9.43 -26.85 -4.42
C GLU A 345 -8.66 -25.64 -3.87
N PHE A 346 -8.79 -24.48 -4.52
CA PHE A 346 -8.18 -23.25 -4.02
C PHE A 346 -8.80 -22.79 -2.69
N LYS A 347 -10.11 -22.93 -2.50
CA LYS A 347 -10.77 -22.60 -1.22
C LYS A 347 -10.22 -23.43 -0.07
N LEU A 348 -10.00 -24.72 -0.29
CA LEU A 348 -9.40 -25.63 0.69
C LEU A 348 -7.94 -25.25 0.96
N ALA A 349 -7.16 -24.99 -0.09
CA ALA A 349 -5.78 -24.53 0.04
C ALA A 349 -5.70 -23.20 0.82
N LEU A 350 -6.59 -22.24 0.52
CA LEU A 350 -6.67 -20.97 1.24
C LEU A 350 -6.97 -21.19 2.72
N ALA A 351 -7.98 -22.00 3.03
CA ALA A 351 -8.34 -22.32 4.41
C ALA A 351 -7.16 -22.89 5.21
N PHE A 352 -6.35 -23.75 4.58
CA PHE A 352 -5.11 -24.26 5.18
C PHE A 352 -4.07 -23.15 5.38
N ILE A 353 -3.80 -22.31 4.38
CA ILE A 353 -2.76 -21.27 4.47
C ILE A 353 -3.16 -20.05 5.31
N LEU A 354 -4.44 -19.85 5.64
CA LEU A 354 -4.87 -18.77 6.54
C LEU A 354 -4.15 -18.84 7.89
N ILE A 355 -3.90 -20.06 8.37
CA ILE A 355 -3.18 -20.31 9.61
C ILE A 355 -1.74 -19.78 9.54
N PRO A 356 -0.86 -20.24 8.61
CA PRO A 356 0.49 -19.71 8.50
C PRO A 356 0.54 -18.22 8.12
N ILE A 357 -0.44 -17.69 7.37
CA ILE A 357 -0.56 -16.24 7.12
C ILE A 357 -0.70 -15.47 8.44
N TYR A 358 -1.57 -15.95 9.33
CA TYR A 358 -1.79 -15.34 10.63
C TYR A 358 -0.55 -15.45 11.53
N LEU A 359 0.05 -16.63 11.63
CA LEU A 359 1.28 -16.84 12.41
C LEU A 359 2.44 -15.98 11.91
N PHE A 360 2.64 -15.93 10.59
CA PHE A 360 3.63 -15.06 9.97
C PHE A 360 3.38 -13.59 10.31
N SER A 361 2.12 -13.17 10.32
CA SER A 361 1.75 -11.79 10.66
C SER A 361 2.12 -11.44 12.11
N LEU A 362 1.86 -12.34 13.06
CA LEU A 362 2.25 -12.15 14.46
C LEU A 362 3.77 -12.06 14.62
N ALA A 363 4.49 -13.00 14.01
CA ALA A 363 5.96 -13.05 14.08
C ALA A 363 6.59 -11.80 13.44
N PHE A 364 6.12 -11.40 12.26
CA PHE A 364 6.63 -10.22 11.56
C PHE A 364 6.39 -8.95 12.37
N ILE A 365 5.15 -8.73 12.86
CA ILE A 365 4.81 -7.52 13.60
C ILE A 365 5.65 -7.41 14.89
N SER A 366 5.85 -8.54 15.57
CA SER A 366 6.64 -8.62 16.80
C SER A 366 8.11 -8.24 16.62
N GLN A 367 8.69 -8.55 15.46
CA GLN A 367 10.11 -8.34 15.17
C GLN A 367 10.40 -7.07 14.36
N ASN A 368 9.37 -6.46 13.74
CA ASN A 368 9.51 -5.27 12.91
C ASN A 368 9.08 -3.98 13.64
N ALA A 369 9.35 -3.87 14.94
CA ALA A 369 9.05 -2.69 15.75
C ALA A 369 10.28 -1.78 15.89
N MET A 370 10.09 -0.47 15.74
CA MET A 370 11.09 0.53 16.04
C MET A 370 11.28 0.65 17.54
N ALA A 371 12.54 0.70 17.98
CA ALA A 371 12.86 1.02 19.36
C ALA A 371 12.55 2.51 19.62
N ILE A 372 11.61 2.78 20.54
CA ILE A 372 11.22 4.13 20.94
C ILE A 372 11.51 4.27 22.43
N SER A 373 12.50 5.09 22.77
CA SER A 373 12.89 5.34 24.17
C SER A 373 11.98 6.36 24.85
N ASN A 374 11.37 7.27 24.08
CA ASN A 374 10.48 8.29 24.61
C ASN A 374 9.27 8.53 23.70
N TRP A 375 8.08 8.23 24.23
CA TRP A 375 6.80 8.42 23.55
C TRP A 375 6.20 9.83 23.70
N SER A 376 6.72 10.69 24.57
CA SER A 376 6.11 11.99 24.89
C SER A 376 5.90 12.88 23.66
N GLY A 377 6.85 12.86 22.71
CA GLY A 377 6.74 13.59 21.46
C GLY A 377 5.67 13.02 20.52
N LEU A 378 5.32 11.74 20.64
CA LEU A 378 4.42 11.00 19.74
C LEU A 378 2.97 10.91 20.23
N LEU A 379 2.72 10.99 21.54
CA LEU A 379 1.38 11.02 22.15
C LEU A 379 0.65 12.31 21.80
#